data_AF-W0IY15-F1
#
_entry.id   AF-W0IY15-F1
#
_cell.length_a   1.000
_cell.length_b   1.000
_cell.length_c   1.000
_cell.angle_alpha   90.00
_cell.angle_beta   90.00
_cell.angle_gamma   90.00
#
_symmetry.space_group_name_H-M   'P 1'
#
loop_
_entity.id
_entity.type
_entity.pdbx_description
1 polymer ?
#
loop_
_entity_poly.entity_id
_entity_poly.type
_entity_poly.pdbx_seq_one_letter_code
_entity_poly.pdbx_strand_id
1 'polypeptide(L)'
;MHRMPRKPNPDQINADLFDEVAGVVEGGSATAGGSGGAGGLGFVKELRVVARHERIGRDYEVLQRASAFASLVARNPVPEESRADVFALLRTVFSAFASGAPPAVVYLKGLYSFARDEGYPVRQQWMGTLSPELRASAGLLLQTPLAEIGRCGPQLRDGDVLVRRLAEYLRGHTELEVE
;
A
#
# COMPACT_ATOMS: atom_id res chain seq x y z
N MET A 1 1.85 42.30 -10.84
CA MET A 1 2.79 41.47 -10.07
C MET A 1 3.33 40.37 -10.97
N HIS A 2 4.56 40.53 -11.46
CA HIS A 2 5.20 39.59 -12.38
C HIS A 2 5.90 38.50 -11.55
N ARG A 3 5.44 37.24 -11.63
CA ARG A 3 6.11 36.11 -10.97
C ARG A 3 7.33 35.75 -11.82
N MET A 4 8.53 35.99 -11.29
CA MET A 4 9.76 35.58 -11.98
C MET A 4 9.80 34.05 -12.13
N PRO A 5 10.20 33.52 -13.30
CA PRO A 5 10.39 32.09 -13.47
C PRO A 5 11.58 31.65 -12.62
N ARG A 6 11.31 30.80 -11.63
CA ARG A 6 12.32 30.17 -10.79
C ARG A 6 13.09 29.19 -11.68
N LYS A 7 14.40 29.43 -11.84
CA LYS A 7 15.30 28.59 -12.63
C LYS A 7 15.22 27.15 -12.09
N PRO A 8 14.95 26.13 -12.94
CA PRO A 8 14.90 24.75 -12.47
C PRO A 8 16.27 24.39 -11.90
N ASN A 9 16.31 24.07 -10.61
CA ASN A 9 17.53 23.58 -9.97
C ASN A 9 17.67 22.11 -10.37
N PRO A 10 18.73 21.70 -11.08
CA PRO A 10 18.91 20.32 -11.52
C PRO A 10 19.03 19.32 -10.34
N ASP A 11 19.34 19.80 -9.14
CA ASP A 11 19.32 19.03 -7.88
C ASP A 11 17.95 18.99 -7.18
N GLN A 12 16.92 19.63 -7.74
CA GLN A 12 15.58 19.55 -7.16
C GLN A 12 14.95 18.21 -7.52
N ILE A 13 15.06 17.28 -6.58
CA ILE A 13 14.47 15.95 -6.68
C ILE A 13 12.96 16.11 -6.51
N ASN A 14 12.26 16.14 -7.63
CA ASN A 14 10.81 16.05 -7.67
C ASN A 14 10.43 14.58 -7.48
N ALA A 15 10.40 14.15 -6.22
CA ALA A 15 9.75 12.92 -5.83
C ALA A 15 8.23 13.13 -5.92
N ASP A 16 7.54 12.16 -6.52
CA ASP A 16 6.08 12.13 -6.64
C ASP A 16 5.48 11.09 -5.68
N LEU A 17 4.14 11.07 -5.58
CA LEU A 17 3.41 10.01 -4.90
C LEU A 17 3.79 8.64 -5.47
N PHE A 18 3.96 7.67 -4.56
CA PHE A 18 4.36 6.28 -4.85
C PHE A 18 5.80 6.10 -5.37
N ASP A 19 6.62 7.15 -5.46
CA ASP A 19 8.05 6.99 -5.74
C ASP A 19 8.76 6.34 -4.55
N GLU A 20 9.65 5.40 -4.85
CA GLU A 20 10.57 4.86 -3.86
C GLU A 20 11.74 5.83 -3.72
N VAL A 21 12.00 6.31 -2.52
CA VAL A 21 13.08 7.26 -2.24
C VAL A 21 14.05 6.70 -1.20
N ALA A 22 15.32 6.99 -1.37
CA ALA A 22 16.35 6.81 -0.35
C ALA A 22 16.88 8.18 0.05
N GLY A 23 17.11 8.39 1.33
CA GLY A 23 17.58 9.69 1.80
C GLY A 23 18.22 9.63 3.17
N VAL A 24 18.96 10.69 3.49
CA VAL A 24 19.54 10.93 4.81
C VAL A 24 18.68 11.96 5.49
N VAL A 25 18.12 11.59 6.64
CA VAL A 25 17.34 12.50 7.49
C VAL A 25 18.19 12.88 8.70
N GLU A 26 18.33 14.17 8.95
CA GLU A 26 18.89 14.69 10.19
C GLU A 26 17.74 14.85 11.19
N GLY A 27 17.80 14.07 12.27
CA GLY A 27 16.84 14.20 13.37
C GLY A 27 17.02 15.53 14.09
N GLY A 28 15.95 16.31 14.24
CA GLY A 28 15.94 17.42 15.19
C GLY A 28 16.08 16.84 16.60
N SER A 29 17.17 17.17 17.29
CA SER A 29 17.41 16.77 18.68
C SER A 29 16.22 17.12 19.56
N ALA A 30 15.52 16.10 20.08
CA ALA A 30 14.55 16.25 21.15
C ALA A 30 15.28 16.49 22.48
N THR A 31 15.78 17.70 22.69
CA THR A 31 16.19 18.19 24.01
C THR A 31 15.21 19.25 24.48
N ALA A 32 14.07 18.82 24.99
CA ALA A 32 13.28 19.55 25.99
C ALA A 32 12.40 18.54 26.72
N GLY A 33 12.67 18.35 28.01
CA GLY A 33 11.92 17.44 28.86
C GLY A 33 10.43 17.79 28.89
N GLY A 34 9.59 16.78 28.68
CA GLY A 34 8.15 16.91 28.75
C GLY A 34 7.50 15.63 28.25
N SER A 35 6.79 14.94 29.14
CA SER A 35 6.00 13.75 28.87
C SER A 35 5.00 13.94 27.73
N GLY A 36 4.98 13.02 26.75
CA GLY A 36 3.87 12.84 25.82
C GLY A 36 4.21 13.08 24.34
N GLY A 37 4.21 11.99 23.57
CA GLY A 37 4.45 11.88 22.13
C GLY A 37 4.39 13.15 21.28
N ALA A 38 5.56 13.59 20.81
CA ALA A 38 5.69 14.45 19.64
C ALA A 38 6.95 14.02 18.89
N GLY A 39 6.77 13.34 17.75
CA GLY A 39 7.85 12.99 16.84
C GLY A 39 8.55 14.25 16.35
N GLY A 40 9.85 14.35 16.62
CA GLY A 40 10.67 15.47 16.16
C GLY A 40 10.64 15.53 14.63
N LEU A 41 10.33 16.71 14.08
CA LEU A 41 10.42 16.97 12.65
C LEU A 41 11.88 16.75 12.20
N GLY A 42 12.11 15.72 11.39
CA GLY A 42 13.41 15.46 10.78
C GLY A 42 13.59 16.30 9.51
N PHE A 43 14.81 16.81 9.29
CA PHE A 43 15.16 17.53 8.07
C PHE A 43 15.79 16.57 7.06
N VAL A 44 15.30 16.55 5.84
CA VAL A 44 15.89 15.76 4.75
C VAL A 44 17.13 16.48 4.25
N LYS A 45 18.32 15.90 4.47
CA LYS A 45 19.60 16.41 3.94
C LYS A 45 19.79 16.05 2.49
N GLU A 46 19.57 14.77 2.20
CA GLU A 46 19.74 14.20 0.89
C GLU A 46 18.53 13.32 0.61
N LEU A 47 18.03 13.41 -0.61
CA LEU A 47 17.01 12.53 -1.14
C LEU A 47 17.53 11.99 -2.45
N ARG A 48 17.06 10.83 -2.89
CA ARG A 48 17.20 10.33 -4.27
C ARG A 48 16.02 9.43 -4.58
N VAL A 49 15.50 9.55 -5.79
CA VAL A 49 14.47 8.62 -6.28
C VAL A 49 15.17 7.32 -6.70
N VAL A 50 14.79 6.22 -6.07
CA VAL A 50 15.28 4.86 -6.32
C VAL A 50 14.45 4.21 -7.42
N ALA A 51 13.12 4.38 -7.38
CA ALA A 51 12.21 3.85 -8.39
C ALA A 51 11.02 4.78 -8.60
N ARG A 52 10.60 4.94 -9.86
CA ARG A 52 9.42 5.69 -10.25
C ARG A 52 8.30 4.76 -10.70
N HIS A 53 7.09 5.00 -10.21
CA HIS A 53 5.89 4.22 -10.57
C HIS A 53 4.91 5.05 -11.42
N GLU A 54 5.41 5.69 -12.48
CA GLU A 54 4.65 6.68 -13.28
C GLU A 54 3.34 6.17 -13.88
N ARG A 55 3.19 4.85 -14.04
CA ARG A 55 1.96 4.26 -14.58
C ARG A 55 0.80 4.28 -13.59
N ILE A 56 1.06 4.33 -12.28
CA ILE A 56 0.00 4.38 -11.26
C ILE A 56 -0.88 5.61 -11.46
N GLY A 57 -0.28 6.76 -11.75
CA GLY A 57 -1.01 8.02 -11.98
C GLY A 57 -1.74 8.12 -13.33
N ARG A 58 -1.58 7.16 -14.25
CA ARG A 58 -2.21 7.20 -15.58
C ARG A 58 -3.58 6.53 -15.63
N ASP A 59 -3.91 5.74 -14.62
CA ASP A 59 -5.18 5.03 -14.52
C ASP A 59 -5.85 5.40 -13.20
N TYR A 60 -7.08 5.90 -13.27
CA TYR A 60 -7.80 6.39 -12.10
C TYR A 60 -8.11 5.29 -11.08
N GLU A 61 -8.45 4.09 -11.55
CA GLU A 61 -8.76 2.96 -10.67
C GLU A 61 -7.50 2.50 -9.95
N VAL A 62 -6.38 2.39 -10.69
CA VAL A 62 -5.08 2.05 -10.12
C VAL A 62 -4.64 3.11 -9.10
N LEU A 63 -4.77 4.39 -9.41
CA LEU A 63 -4.43 5.50 -8.52
C LEU A 63 -5.28 5.46 -7.24
N GLN A 64 -6.59 5.23 -7.36
CA GLN A 64 -7.49 5.15 -6.22
C GLN A 64 -7.12 3.98 -5.30
N ARG A 65 -6.86 2.79 -5.86
CA ARG A 65 -6.48 1.59 -5.09
C ARG A 65 -5.09 1.73 -4.45
N ALA A 66 -4.13 2.30 -5.17
CA ALA A 66 -2.80 2.58 -4.62
C ALA A 66 -2.85 3.59 -3.47
N SER A 67 -3.64 4.66 -3.63
CA SER A 67 -3.87 5.65 -2.57
C SER A 67 -4.55 5.03 -1.35
N ALA A 68 -5.60 4.21 -1.56
CA ALA A 68 -6.28 3.52 -0.47
C ALA A 68 -5.35 2.57 0.30
N PHE A 69 -4.46 1.86 -0.40
CA PHE A 69 -3.48 0.99 0.25
C PHE A 69 -2.40 1.78 1.01
N ALA A 70 -1.92 2.89 0.45
CA ALA A 70 -0.98 3.77 1.12
C ALA A 70 -1.59 4.39 2.40
N SER A 71 -2.84 4.86 2.31
CA SER A 71 -3.59 5.40 3.44
C SER A 71 -3.81 4.35 4.53
N LEU A 72 -4.12 3.10 4.16
CA LEU A 72 -4.22 1.99 5.10
C LEU A 72 -2.91 1.85 5.89
N VAL A 73 -1.77 1.73 5.22
CA VAL A 73 -0.48 1.55 5.92
C VAL A 73 -0.12 2.79 6.74
N ALA A 74 -0.44 4.00 6.28
CA ALA A 74 -0.13 5.24 7.00
C ALA A 74 -0.97 5.44 8.27
N ARG A 75 -2.21 4.92 8.30
CA ARG A 75 -3.12 5.04 9.45
C ARG A 75 -2.88 3.97 10.51
N ASN A 76 -2.39 2.80 10.11
CA ASN A 76 -2.15 1.70 11.04
C ASN A 76 -0.71 1.73 11.55
N PRO A 77 -0.48 1.82 12.88
CA PRO A 77 0.87 1.89 13.43
C PRO A 77 1.63 0.59 13.17
N VAL A 78 2.67 0.65 12.36
CA VAL A 78 3.52 -0.52 12.04
C VAL A 78 4.65 -0.64 13.08
N PRO A 79 4.74 -1.76 13.82
CA PRO A 79 5.83 -2.05 14.74
C PRO A 79 7.19 -1.98 14.02
N GLU A 80 8.25 -1.56 14.72
CA GLU A 80 9.57 -1.39 14.10
C GLU A 80 10.12 -2.66 13.45
N GLU A 81 9.87 -3.82 14.08
CA GLU A 81 10.24 -5.13 13.56
C GLU A 81 9.57 -5.46 12.21
N SER A 82 8.34 -5.00 12.00
CA SER A 82 7.54 -5.27 10.80
C SER A 82 7.73 -4.24 9.69
N ARG A 83 8.42 -3.11 9.95
CA ARG A 83 8.57 -2.02 8.97
C ARG A 83 9.25 -2.48 7.68
N ALA A 84 10.26 -3.35 7.78
CA ALA A 84 10.98 -3.86 6.62
C ALA A 84 10.06 -4.70 5.72
N ASP A 85 9.24 -5.56 6.33
CA ASP A 85 8.32 -6.44 5.63
C ASP A 85 7.15 -5.65 5.01
N VAL A 86 6.58 -4.70 5.74
CA VAL A 86 5.54 -3.80 5.22
C VAL A 86 6.08 -2.93 4.09
N PHE A 87 7.32 -2.45 4.17
CA PHE A 87 7.96 -1.72 3.07
C PHE A 87 8.16 -2.61 1.84
N ALA A 88 8.61 -3.86 2.02
CA ALA A 88 8.72 -4.83 0.94
C ALA A 88 7.36 -5.16 0.30
N LEU A 89 6.31 -5.24 1.12
CA LEU A 89 4.93 -5.42 0.66
C LEU A 89 4.46 -4.21 -0.17
N LEU A 90 4.65 -2.98 0.31
CA LEU A 90 4.32 -1.76 -0.42
C LEU A 90 5.02 -1.71 -1.78
N ARG A 91 6.33 -1.99 -1.82
CA ARG A 91 7.09 -2.07 -3.07
C ARG A 91 6.50 -3.10 -4.04
N THR A 92 6.15 -4.28 -3.53
CA THR A 92 5.56 -5.34 -4.35
C THR A 92 4.20 -4.95 -4.91
N VAL A 93 3.34 -4.33 -4.09
CA VAL A 93 2.00 -3.88 -4.46
C VAL A 93 2.05 -2.75 -5.49
N PHE A 94 2.89 -1.73 -5.29
CA PHE A 94 3.04 -0.62 -6.23
C PHE A 94 3.71 -1.03 -7.53
N SER A 95 4.70 -1.92 -7.49
CA SER A 95 5.28 -2.52 -8.69
C SER A 95 4.24 -3.31 -9.49
N ALA A 96 3.38 -4.09 -8.81
CA ALA A 96 2.29 -4.81 -9.45
C ALA A 96 1.28 -3.88 -10.13
N PHE A 97 0.86 -2.80 -9.46
CA PHE A 97 0.02 -1.76 -10.06
C PHE A 97 0.68 -1.11 -11.27
N ALA A 98 1.96 -0.74 -11.18
CA ALA A 98 2.71 -0.17 -12.29
C ALA A 98 2.90 -1.14 -13.46
N SER A 99 2.91 -2.45 -13.21
CA SER A 99 3.02 -3.48 -14.25
C SER A 99 1.73 -3.66 -15.08
N GLY A 100 0.60 -3.14 -14.62
CA GLY A 100 -0.70 -3.28 -15.29
C GLY A 100 -1.48 -4.55 -14.91
N ALA A 101 -1.18 -5.17 -13.76
CA ALA A 101 -1.98 -6.26 -13.23
C ALA A 101 -3.39 -5.76 -12.82
N PRO A 102 -4.43 -6.61 -12.82
CA PRO A 102 -5.78 -6.21 -12.48
C PRO A 102 -5.86 -5.54 -11.09
N PRO A 103 -6.27 -4.27 -11.00
CA PRO A 103 -6.12 -3.46 -9.79
C PRO A 103 -6.87 -4.03 -8.59
N ALA A 104 -8.09 -4.54 -8.78
CA ALA A 104 -8.86 -5.19 -7.72
C ALA A 104 -8.13 -6.40 -7.11
N VAL A 105 -7.46 -7.22 -7.93
CA VAL A 105 -6.75 -8.42 -7.45
C VAL A 105 -5.44 -8.07 -6.76
N VAL A 106 -4.71 -7.07 -7.29
CA VAL A 106 -3.50 -6.54 -6.64
C VAL A 106 -3.86 -6.00 -5.26
N TYR A 107 -4.93 -5.19 -5.17
CA TYR A 107 -5.40 -4.63 -3.92
C TYR A 107 -5.88 -5.72 -2.94
N LEU A 108 -6.63 -6.71 -3.41
CA LEU A 108 -7.07 -7.87 -2.60
C LEU A 108 -5.89 -8.60 -1.97
N LYS A 109 -4.88 -8.93 -2.78
CA LYS A 109 -3.66 -9.61 -2.30
C LYS A 109 -2.89 -8.73 -1.31
N GLY A 110 -2.77 -7.43 -1.59
CA GLY A 110 -2.12 -6.47 -0.69
C GLY A 110 -2.79 -6.41 0.67
N LEU A 111 -4.11 -6.22 0.71
CA LEU A 111 -4.92 -6.22 1.93
C LEU A 111 -4.79 -7.53 2.71
N TYR A 112 -4.91 -8.66 2.01
CA TYR A 112 -4.83 -9.99 2.63
C TYR A 112 -3.45 -10.24 3.24
N SER A 113 -2.37 -9.91 2.53
CA SER A 113 -1.01 -10.03 3.05
C SER A 113 -0.78 -9.11 4.24
N PHE A 114 -1.17 -7.83 4.14
CA PHE A 114 -1.02 -6.87 5.23
C PHE A 114 -1.71 -7.36 6.51
N ALA A 115 -2.99 -7.74 6.42
CA ALA A 115 -3.74 -8.22 7.57
C ALA A 115 -3.20 -9.55 8.12
N ARG A 116 -2.68 -10.44 7.26
CA ARG A 116 -2.03 -11.69 7.70
C ARG A 116 -0.73 -11.40 8.45
N ASP A 117 0.08 -10.48 7.94
CA ASP A 117 1.40 -10.17 8.48
C ASP A 117 1.28 -9.38 9.81
N GLU A 118 0.18 -8.63 10.00
CA GLU A 118 -0.25 -8.07 11.30
C GLU A 118 -0.78 -9.13 12.29
N GLY A 119 -0.87 -10.40 11.88
CA GLY A 119 -1.26 -11.53 12.75
C GLY A 119 -2.76 -11.83 12.81
N TYR A 120 -3.59 -11.17 12.00
CA TYR A 120 -5.03 -11.45 11.99
C TYR A 120 -5.36 -12.80 11.32
N PRO A 121 -6.32 -13.58 11.84
CA PRO A 121 -6.68 -14.91 11.33
C PRO A 121 -7.53 -14.87 10.05
N VAL A 122 -7.17 -14.02 9.08
CA VAL A 122 -7.90 -13.79 7.82
C VAL A 122 -8.16 -15.09 7.04
N ARG A 123 -7.22 -16.02 7.05
CA ARG A 123 -7.37 -17.28 6.30
C ARG A 123 -8.49 -18.17 6.85
N GLN A 124 -8.67 -18.19 8.17
CA GLN A 124 -9.61 -19.10 8.83
C GLN A 124 -10.97 -18.44 9.00
N GLN A 125 -10.99 -17.18 9.44
CA GLN A 125 -12.23 -16.47 9.74
C GLN A 125 -12.87 -15.87 8.48
N TRP A 126 -12.15 -15.03 7.72
CA TRP A 126 -12.74 -14.39 6.53
C TRP A 126 -13.10 -15.41 5.44
N MET A 127 -12.25 -16.40 5.15
CA MET A 127 -12.65 -17.44 4.19
C MET A 127 -13.89 -18.22 4.67
N GLY A 128 -14.07 -18.38 5.99
CA GLY A 128 -15.25 -19.01 6.58
C GLY A 128 -16.56 -18.25 6.30
N THR A 129 -16.51 -16.93 6.16
CA THR A 129 -17.71 -16.09 5.92
C THR A 129 -18.14 -16.02 4.46
N LEU A 130 -17.27 -16.43 3.52
CA LEU A 130 -17.56 -16.41 2.09
C LEU A 130 -18.49 -17.56 1.66
N SER A 131 -19.28 -17.34 0.60
CA SER A 131 -20.00 -18.41 -0.09
C SER A 131 -19.02 -19.42 -0.71
N PRO A 132 -19.42 -20.67 -0.97
CA PRO A 132 -18.52 -21.69 -1.55
C PRO A 132 -17.88 -21.24 -2.87
N GLU A 133 -18.65 -20.56 -3.71
CA GLU A 133 -18.20 -20.01 -5.00
C GLU A 133 -17.14 -18.92 -4.81
N LEU A 134 -17.43 -17.91 -3.99
CA LEU A 134 -16.49 -16.83 -3.70
C LEU A 134 -15.24 -17.33 -2.98
N ARG A 135 -15.37 -18.36 -2.13
CA ARG A 135 -14.23 -19.00 -1.47
C ARG A 135 -13.31 -19.69 -2.47
N ALA A 136 -13.88 -20.37 -3.47
CA ALA A 136 -13.10 -20.98 -4.54
C ALA A 136 -12.38 -19.90 -5.39
N SER A 137 -13.08 -18.82 -5.77
CA SER A 137 -12.49 -17.67 -6.46
C SER A 137 -11.38 -17.01 -5.63
N ALA A 138 -11.62 -16.75 -4.34
CA ALA A 138 -10.62 -16.18 -3.43
C ALA A 138 -9.38 -17.08 -3.31
N GLY A 139 -9.57 -18.38 -3.13
CA GLY A 139 -8.48 -19.35 -3.08
C GLY A 139 -7.64 -19.34 -4.35
N LEU A 140 -8.28 -19.37 -5.51
CA LEU A 140 -7.61 -19.32 -6.81
C LEU A 140 -6.84 -18.01 -6.99
N LEU A 141 -7.49 -16.87 -6.79
CA LEU A 141 -6.88 -15.56 -6.99
C LEU A 141 -5.72 -15.32 -6.02
N LEU A 142 -5.86 -15.66 -4.74
CA LEU A 142 -4.82 -15.45 -3.74
C LEU A 142 -3.60 -16.36 -3.97
N GLN A 143 -3.80 -17.62 -4.39
CA GLN A 143 -2.73 -18.57 -4.62
C GLN A 143 -2.04 -18.41 -5.98
N THR A 144 -2.73 -17.87 -6.98
CA THR A 144 -2.15 -17.68 -8.32
C THR A 144 -1.15 -16.53 -8.32
N PRO A 145 0.09 -16.70 -8.79
CA PRO A 145 1.06 -15.61 -8.94
C PRO A 145 0.51 -14.50 -9.84
N LEU A 146 0.83 -13.23 -9.55
CA LEU A 146 0.33 -12.09 -10.33
C LEU A 146 0.71 -12.16 -11.82
N ALA A 147 1.87 -12.73 -12.15
CA ALA A 147 2.30 -12.95 -13.54
C ALA A 147 1.36 -13.88 -14.33
N GLU A 148 0.64 -14.77 -13.64
CA GLU A 148 -0.26 -15.75 -14.25
C GLU A 148 -1.74 -15.41 -14.05
N ILE A 149 -2.04 -14.30 -13.36
CA ILE A 149 -3.40 -13.97 -12.93
C ILE A 149 -4.37 -13.76 -14.10
N GLY A 150 -3.86 -13.39 -15.28
CA GLY A 150 -4.64 -13.29 -16.51
C GLY A 150 -5.30 -14.61 -16.93
N ARG A 151 -4.77 -15.76 -16.48
CA ARG A 151 -5.32 -17.10 -16.74
C ARG A 151 -6.53 -17.44 -15.87
N CYS A 152 -6.78 -16.67 -14.80
CA CYS A 152 -7.93 -16.88 -13.92
C CYS A 152 -9.27 -16.48 -14.57
N GLY A 153 -9.29 -15.98 -15.82
CA GLY A 153 -10.51 -15.86 -16.62
C GLY A 153 -11.69 -15.22 -15.89
N PRO A 154 -12.83 -15.91 -15.73
CA PRO A 154 -14.04 -15.34 -15.15
C PRO A 154 -13.90 -14.97 -13.67
N GLN A 155 -13.04 -15.66 -12.90
CA GLN A 155 -12.84 -15.39 -11.48
C GLN A 155 -12.24 -14.01 -11.21
N LEU A 156 -11.56 -13.39 -12.19
CA LEU A 156 -11.08 -12.01 -12.08
C LEU A 156 -12.20 -11.02 -11.79
N ARG A 157 -13.42 -11.30 -12.26
CA ARG A 157 -14.61 -10.44 -12.07
C ARG A 157 -15.07 -10.40 -10.63
N ASP A 158 -14.70 -11.39 -9.82
CA ASP A 158 -15.04 -11.44 -8.40
C ASP A 158 -14.11 -10.56 -7.55
N GLY A 159 -13.05 -9.98 -8.13
CA GLY A 159 -12.03 -9.20 -7.44
C GLY A 159 -12.62 -8.12 -6.53
N ASP A 160 -13.46 -7.23 -7.07
CA ASP A 160 -14.08 -6.15 -6.29
C ASP A 160 -15.03 -6.64 -5.19
N VAL A 161 -15.77 -7.72 -5.46
CA VAL A 161 -16.65 -8.32 -4.46
C VAL A 161 -15.83 -8.87 -3.30
N LEU A 162 -14.74 -9.56 -3.60
CA LEU A 162 -13.83 -10.11 -2.60
C LEU A 162 -13.11 -9.02 -1.80
N VAL A 163 -12.68 -7.93 -2.46
CA VAL A 163 -12.13 -6.75 -1.80
C VAL A 163 -13.12 -6.18 -0.81
N ARG A 164 -14.37 -5.94 -1.22
CA ARG A 164 -15.41 -5.41 -0.34
C ARG A 164 -15.66 -6.32 0.86
N ARG A 165 -15.77 -7.64 0.63
CA ARG A 165 -15.98 -8.60 1.73
C ARG A 165 -14.80 -8.66 2.69
N LEU A 166 -13.58 -8.56 2.19
CA LEU A 166 -12.39 -8.51 3.05
C LEU A 166 -12.35 -7.21 3.86
N ALA A 167 -12.61 -6.06 3.22
CA ALA A 167 -12.65 -4.77 3.91
C ALA A 167 -13.76 -4.74 5.00
N GLU A 168 -14.96 -5.25 4.71
CA GLU A 168 -16.05 -5.43 5.68
C GLU A 168 -15.62 -6.30 6.87
N TYR A 169 -14.95 -7.42 6.60
CA TYR A 169 -14.43 -8.30 7.65
C TYR A 169 -13.38 -7.59 8.51
N LEU A 170 -12.39 -6.94 7.89
CA LEU A 170 -11.32 -6.24 8.61
C LEU A 170 -11.90 -5.13 9.49
N ARG A 171 -12.79 -4.30 8.96
CA ARG A 171 -13.45 -3.24 9.75
C ARG A 171 -14.29 -3.79 10.91
N GLY A 172 -14.89 -4.97 10.76
CA GLY A 172 -15.76 -5.56 11.78
C GLY A 172 -15.04 -6.40 12.84
N HIS A 173 -13.84 -6.92 12.54
CA HIS A 173 -13.15 -7.93 13.35
C HIS A 173 -11.71 -7.55 13.73
N THR A 174 -11.20 -6.43 13.21
CA THR A 174 -9.85 -5.94 13.48
C THR A 174 -9.91 -4.45 13.83
N GLU A 175 -8.84 -3.95 14.43
CA GLU A 175 -8.67 -2.51 14.68
C GLU A 175 -8.14 -1.75 13.45
N LEU A 176 -8.05 -2.42 12.29
CA LEU A 176 -7.51 -1.82 11.07
C LEU A 176 -8.45 -0.78 10.47
N GLU A 177 -7.92 0.41 10.22
CA GLU A 177 -8.64 1.50 9.55
C GLU A 177 -8.63 1.33 8.02
N VAL A 178 -9.54 0.51 7.50
CA VAL A 178 -9.73 0.29 6.06
C VAL A 178 -10.83 1.22 5.50
N GLU A 179 -10.54 1.95 4.40
CA GLU A 179 -11.51 2.81 3.66
C GLU A 179 -12.53 1.99 2.84
#